data_AF-A0A7S0QV85-F1
#
_entry.id   AF-A0A7S0QV85-F1
#
_cell.length_a   1.000
_cell.length_b   1.000
_cell.length_c   1.000
_cell.angle_alpha   90.00
_cell.angle_beta   90.00
_cell.angle_gamma   90.00
#
_symmetry.space_group_name_H-M   'P 1'
#
loop_
_entity.id
_entity.type
_entity.pdbx_description
1 polymer ?
#
loop_
_entity_poly.entity_id
_entity_poly.type
_entity_poly.pdbx_seq_one_letter_code
_entity_poly.pdbx_strand_id
1 'polypeptide(L)'
;RRALGLKTAFGKPCDLRSCDHAWSTNEYIRSFDGAQFRFQYRNQCSTLVIPPLTHGAGPILDTNGLYRLHHYLKDGYNSLIVLGSVASVLFLNQNVATKEGGFSLVPDWVSGPYEAQAEQKANTPFAALSVTLPGPGTSVVGVKKSSLPTNAISYYEAEDVSVVFEIPMGTGRIIYLGYDYTEPVVPWVHALVAATMFSDYNTTAKPPAHLAASFART
;
A
#
# COMPACT_ATOMS: atom_id res chain seq x y z
N ARG A 1 -21.89 -16.45 -7.34
CA ARG A 1 -22.82 -15.32 -7.62
C ARG A 1 -23.72 -15.14 -6.41
N ARG A 2 -23.45 -14.16 -5.54
CA ARG A 2 -24.38 -13.77 -4.47
C ARG A 2 -24.21 -12.26 -4.27
N ALA A 3 -25.15 -11.47 -4.78
CA ALA A 3 -25.35 -10.12 -4.28
C ALA A 3 -25.80 -10.28 -2.83
N LEU A 4 -25.00 -9.82 -1.88
CA LEU A 4 -25.47 -9.68 -0.51
C LEU A 4 -26.58 -8.63 -0.57
N GLY A 5 -27.80 -8.99 -0.15
CA GLY A 5 -29.02 -8.16 -0.23
C GLY A 5 -29.00 -6.88 0.62
N LEU A 6 -27.81 -6.32 0.86
CA LEU A 6 -27.60 -5.05 1.51
C LEU A 6 -27.99 -3.94 0.54
N LYS A 7 -29.10 -3.27 0.85
CA LYS A 7 -29.53 -2.05 0.16
C LYS A 7 -28.70 -0.88 0.68
N THR A 8 -28.18 -0.06 -0.24
CA THR A 8 -27.55 1.23 0.13
C THR A 8 -28.61 2.18 0.71
N ALA A 9 -28.17 3.29 1.30
CA ALA A 9 -29.05 4.34 1.83
C ALA A 9 -30.05 4.91 0.78
N PHE A 10 -29.86 4.60 -0.51
CA PHE A 10 -30.71 5.01 -1.63
C PHE A 10 -31.38 3.82 -2.34
N GLY A 11 -31.47 2.65 -1.70
CA GLY A 11 -32.23 1.50 -2.20
C GLY A 11 -31.62 0.75 -3.38
N LYS A 12 -30.43 1.12 -3.84
CA LYS A 12 -29.71 0.40 -4.89
C LYS A 12 -28.98 -0.82 -4.31
N PRO A 13 -28.91 -1.95 -5.04
CA PRO A 13 -28.13 -3.10 -4.63
C PRO A 13 -26.65 -2.70 -4.56
N CYS A 14 -26.00 -2.95 -3.43
CA CYS A 14 -24.57 -2.73 -3.28
C CYS A 14 -23.81 -3.81 -4.06
N ASP A 15 -23.24 -3.45 -5.21
CA ASP A 15 -22.30 -4.31 -5.91
C ASP A 15 -20.90 -4.12 -5.31
N LEU A 16 -20.50 -5.04 -4.43
CA LEU A 16 -19.16 -5.14 -3.84
C LEU A 16 -18.13 -5.63 -4.89
N ARG A 17 -18.21 -5.13 -6.12
CA ARG A 17 -17.24 -5.33 -7.20
C ARG A 17 -17.08 -4.08 -8.06
N SER A 18 -17.97 -3.10 -7.89
CA SER A 18 -17.86 -1.81 -8.54
C SER A 18 -17.25 -0.80 -7.56
N CYS A 19 -16.24 -0.08 -8.02
CA CYS A 19 -15.66 1.04 -7.28
C CYS A 19 -16.53 2.32 -7.36
N ASP A 20 -17.67 2.30 -8.09
CA ASP A 20 -18.58 3.46 -8.26
C ASP A 20 -19.26 3.93 -6.96
N HIS A 21 -19.14 3.13 -5.89
CA HIS A 21 -19.69 3.41 -4.57
C HIS A 21 -18.61 3.43 -3.48
N ALA A 22 -17.33 3.51 -3.88
CA ALA A 22 -16.24 3.69 -2.93
C ALA A 22 -16.46 4.99 -2.14
N TRP A 23 -16.23 4.94 -0.84
CA TRP A 23 -16.18 6.12 0.01
C TRP A 23 -15.14 7.10 -0.55
N SER A 24 -15.60 8.23 -1.11
CA SER A 24 -14.78 9.19 -1.85
C SER A 24 -14.47 10.44 -1.02
N THR A 25 -13.90 10.28 0.18
CA THR A 25 -13.44 11.43 0.98
C THR A 25 -12.03 11.22 1.52
N ASN A 26 -11.24 12.30 1.53
CA ASN A 26 -9.90 12.36 2.12
C ASN A 26 -10.05 12.70 3.61
N GLU A 27 -10.36 11.71 4.43
CA GLU A 27 -10.56 11.90 5.86
C GLU A 27 -9.49 11.20 6.71
N TYR A 28 -9.08 11.86 7.79
CA TYR A 28 -8.24 11.25 8.80
C TYR A 28 -9.04 10.25 9.63
N ILE A 29 -8.66 8.98 9.54
CA ILE A 29 -9.16 7.94 10.44
C ILE A 29 -8.34 8.00 11.73
N ARG A 30 -9.00 8.29 12.85
CA ARG A 30 -8.34 8.42 14.16
C ARG A 30 -8.31 7.11 14.96
N SER A 31 -9.06 6.10 14.53
CA SER A 31 -9.14 4.81 15.22
C SER A 31 -9.58 3.70 14.27
N PHE A 32 -8.90 2.55 14.36
CA PHE A 32 -9.29 1.31 13.71
C PHE A 32 -10.54 0.68 14.34
N ASP A 33 -10.96 1.13 15.53
CA ASP A 33 -12.24 0.71 16.12
C ASP A 33 -13.42 1.66 15.79
N GLY A 34 -13.14 2.83 15.24
CA GLY A 34 -14.15 3.85 14.95
C GLY A 34 -15.15 3.44 13.86
N ALA A 35 -16.30 4.11 13.84
CA ALA A 35 -17.35 3.90 12.84
C ALA A 35 -16.84 4.07 11.40
N GLN A 36 -15.93 5.03 11.16
CA GLN A 36 -15.27 5.25 9.88
C GLN A 36 -14.53 4.01 9.39
N PHE A 37 -13.63 3.43 10.20
CA PHE A 37 -12.88 2.24 9.78
C PHE A 37 -13.78 1.01 9.65
N ARG A 38 -14.82 0.87 10.50
CA ARG A 38 -15.83 -0.20 10.39
C ARG A 38 -16.57 -0.18 9.06
N PHE A 39 -16.75 0.99 8.45
CA PHE A 39 -17.25 1.11 7.09
C PHE A 39 -16.14 0.81 6.08
N GLN A 40 -14.97 1.43 6.26
CA GLN A 40 -13.86 1.37 5.31
C GLN A 40 -13.33 -0.04 5.08
N TYR A 41 -13.24 -0.89 6.11
CA TYR A 41 -12.67 -2.24 5.93
C TYR A 41 -13.49 -3.14 5.00
N ARG A 42 -14.78 -2.80 4.78
CA ARG A 42 -15.69 -3.49 3.86
C ARG A 42 -15.75 -2.84 2.48
N ASN A 43 -15.14 -1.67 2.33
CA ASN A 43 -15.07 -0.95 1.08
C ASN A 43 -14.05 -1.62 0.14
N GLN A 44 -14.16 -1.31 -1.15
CA GLN A 44 -13.24 -1.79 -2.17
C GLN A 44 -12.51 -0.66 -2.89
N CYS A 45 -11.40 -1.00 -3.52
CA CYS A 45 -10.60 -0.09 -4.34
C CYS A 45 -10.18 1.18 -3.58
N SER A 46 -9.86 1.05 -2.29
CA SER A 46 -9.52 2.17 -1.43
C SER A 46 -8.09 2.09 -0.95
N THR A 47 -7.55 3.27 -0.61
CA THR A 47 -6.18 3.40 -0.14
C THR A 47 -6.16 3.98 1.26
N LEU A 48 -5.49 3.29 2.18
CA LEU A 48 -5.23 3.76 3.53
C LEU A 48 -3.75 4.13 3.63
N VAL A 49 -3.45 5.38 4.00
CA VAL A 49 -2.07 5.85 4.20
C VAL A 49 -1.79 5.94 5.70
N ILE A 50 -0.76 5.23 6.15
CA ILE A 50 -0.18 5.37 7.48
C ILE A 50 0.99 6.35 7.37
N PRO A 51 0.89 7.54 7.98
CA PRO A 51 1.97 8.52 7.92
C PRO A 51 3.22 8.01 8.65
N PRO A 52 4.38 8.64 8.43
CA PRO A 52 5.61 8.31 9.15
C PRO A 52 5.38 8.40 10.65
N LEU A 53 5.71 7.33 11.37
CA LEU A 53 5.50 7.25 12.80
C LEU A 53 6.76 7.71 13.53
N THR A 54 6.63 8.63 14.49
CA THR A 54 7.76 9.21 15.24
C THR A 54 7.89 8.70 16.67
N HIS A 55 6.82 8.11 17.24
CA HIS A 55 6.77 7.67 18.63
C HIS A 55 6.32 6.21 18.74
N GLY A 56 7.29 5.28 18.74
CA GLY A 56 7.02 3.83 18.85
C GLY A 56 6.22 3.27 17.66
N ALA A 57 5.83 2.00 17.72
CA ALA A 57 5.21 1.26 16.62
C ALA A 57 3.79 1.73 16.19
N GLY A 58 3.39 2.97 16.49
CA GLY A 58 2.03 3.45 16.33
C GLY A 58 1.05 2.73 17.28
N PRO A 59 -0.26 2.88 17.09
CA PRO A 59 -1.21 2.14 17.91
C PRO A 59 -1.05 0.64 17.64
N ILE A 60 -0.81 -0.14 18.70
CA ILE A 60 -0.97 -1.60 18.65
C ILE A 60 -2.47 -1.87 18.57
N LEU A 61 -2.90 -2.50 17.47
CA LEU A 61 -4.31 -2.80 17.24
C LEU A 61 -4.78 -3.92 18.17
N ASP A 62 -6.01 -3.77 18.65
CA ASP A 62 -6.71 -4.85 19.35
C ASP A 62 -7.12 -5.96 18.35
N THR A 63 -7.64 -7.07 18.87
CA THR A 63 -8.07 -8.20 18.04
C THR A 63 -9.07 -7.79 16.95
N ASN A 64 -9.96 -6.83 17.23
CA ASN A 64 -10.91 -6.33 16.25
C ASN A 64 -10.24 -5.47 15.17
N GLY A 65 -9.31 -4.59 15.54
CA GLY A 65 -8.53 -3.78 14.62
C GLY A 65 -7.70 -4.66 13.68
N LEU A 66 -7.01 -5.66 14.22
CA LEU A 66 -6.25 -6.65 13.44
C LEU A 66 -7.16 -7.40 12.46
N TYR A 67 -8.31 -7.90 12.93
CA TYR A 67 -9.28 -8.58 12.09
C TYR A 67 -9.75 -7.68 10.93
N ARG A 68 -10.10 -6.42 11.23
CA ARG A 68 -10.59 -5.50 10.20
C ARG A 68 -9.50 -5.10 9.23
N LEU A 69 -8.28 -4.84 9.69
CA LEU A 69 -7.15 -4.54 8.80
C LEU A 69 -6.81 -5.74 7.90
N HIS A 70 -6.85 -6.95 8.44
CA HIS A 70 -6.68 -8.18 7.66
C HIS A 70 -7.74 -8.30 6.56
N HIS A 71 -9.02 -8.10 6.89
CA HIS A 71 -10.12 -8.15 5.91
C HIS A 71 -10.09 -7.01 4.89
N TYR A 72 -9.69 -5.81 5.33
CA TYR A 72 -9.49 -4.66 4.45
C TYR A 72 -8.51 -5.01 3.33
N LEU A 73 -7.36 -5.58 3.68
CA LEU A 73 -6.34 -5.99 2.71
C LEU A 73 -6.81 -7.20 1.89
N LYS A 74 -7.32 -8.23 2.55
CA LYS A 74 -7.57 -9.52 1.91
C LYS A 74 -8.73 -9.52 0.91
N ASP A 75 -9.80 -8.78 1.18
CA ASP A 75 -11.06 -8.93 0.46
C ASP A 75 -11.37 -7.77 -0.50
N GLY A 76 -10.79 -6.58 -0.29
CA GLY A 76 -11.29 -5.36 -0.90
C GLY A 76 -10.51 -4.79 -2.08
N TYR A 77 -9.47 -5.45 -2.61
CA TYR A 77 -8.55 -4.81 -3.58
C TYR A 77 -8.00 -3.46 -3.06
N ASN A 78 -7.80 -3.38 -1.75
CA ASN A 78 -7.38 -2.16 -1.08
C ASN A 78 -5.85 -2.10 -0.95
N SER A 79 -5.32 -0.88 -0.86
CA SER A 79 -3.89 -0.64 -0.65
C SER A 79 -3.65 -0.04 0.73
N LEU A 80 -2.77 -0.65 1.52
CA LEU A 80 -2.20 -0.03 2.73
C LEU A 80 -0.84 0.56 2.38
N ILE A 81 -0.73 1.88 2.31
CA ILE A 81 0.54 2.57 2.10
C ILE A 81 1.11 2.96 3.46
N VAL A 82 2.33 2.52 3.77
CA VAL A 82 3.03 2.84 5.01
C VAL A 82 4.27 3.66 4.69
N LEU A 83 4.33 4.87 5.24
CA LEU A 83 5.42 5.80 5.02
C LEU A 83 6.56 5.59 6.03
N GLY A 84 7.76 5.99 5.66
CA GLY A 84 8.99 5.45 6.21
C GLY A 84 9.38 5.99 7.56
N SER A 85 9.59 5.07 8.49
CA SER A 85 10.34 5.27 9.73
C SER A 85 10.62 3.89 10.34
N VAL A 86 11.52 3.82 11.32
CA VAL A 86 11.74 2.58 12.10
C VAL A 86 10.44 2.13 12.77
N ALA A 87 9.69 3.08 13.31
CA ALA A 87 8.40 2.85 13.94
C ALA A 87 7.33 2.33 12.97
N SER A 88 7.34 2.77 11.71
CA SER A 88 6.45 2.26 10.66
C SER A 88 6.75 0.80 10.28
N VAL A 89 8.02 0.38 10.31
CA VAL A 89 8.38 -1.04 10.13
C VAL A 89 7.86 -1.88 11.29
N LEU A 90 7.98 -1.37 12.52
CA LEU A 90 7.40 -2.03 13.70
C LEU A 90 5.88 -2.11 13.66
N PHE A 91 5.20 -1.06 13.15
CA PHE A 91 3.76 -1.08 12.91
C PHE A 91 3.37 -2.24 12.00
N LEU A 92 4.09 -2.45 10.89
CA LEU A 92 3.83 -3.58 9.99
C LEU A 92 3.98 -4.92 10.69
N ASN A 93 5.09 -5.11 11.42
CA ASN A 93 5.36 -6.35 12.16
C ASN A 93 4.29 -6.68 13.20
N GLN A 94 3.76 -5.67 13.88
CA GLN A 94 2.82 -5.86 14.99
C GLN A 94 1.35 -5.92 14.54
N ASN A 95 0.99 -5.20 13.47
CA ASN A 95 -0.42 -4.97 13.14
C ASN A 95 -0.88 -5.67 11.86
N VAL A 96 0.03 -6.20 11.05
CA VAL A 96 -0.35 -6.94 9.86
C VAL A 96 -0.21 -8.44 10.06
N ALA A 97 -1.35 -9.13 10.07
CA ALA A 97 -1.43 -10.57 10.23
C ALA A 97 -1.61 -11.28 8.87
N THR A 98 -0.73 -12.24 8.57
CA THR A 98 -0.83 -13.15 7.42
C THR A 98 -1.24 -14.55 7.86
N LYS A 99 -1.45 -15.47 6.90
CA LYS A 99 -1.71 -16.89 7.21
C LYS A 99 -0.51 -17.59 7.87
N GLU A 100 0.69 -17.08 7.66
CA GLU A 100 1.95 -17.61 8.18
C GLU A 100 2.35 -16.97 9.52
N GLY A 101 1.54 -16.03 10.01
CA GLY A 101 1.83 -15.22 11.20
C GLY A 101 1.99 -13.74 10.87
N GLY A 102 2.60 -12.99 11.79
CA GLY A 102 2.99 -11.59 11.54
C GLY A 102 4.29 -11.51 10.73
N PHE A 103 4.67 -10.30 10.36
CA PHE A 103 5.98 -10.08 9.73
C PHE A 103 7.11 -9.97 10.76
N SER A 104 8.34 -10.19 10.29
CA SER A 104 9.57 -9.96 11.06
C SER A 104 10.55 -9.13 10.23
N LEU A 105 10.04 -8.03 9.67
CA LEU A 105 10.82 -7.08 8.88
C LEU A 105 11.91 -6.45 9.77
N VAL A 106 13.13 -6.40 9.26
CA VAL A 106 14.27 -5.81 9.96
C VAL A 106 14.56 -4.45 9.35
N PRO A 107 14.32 -3.34 10.07
CA PRO A 107 14.64 -2.01 9.56
C PRO A 107 16.15 -1.88 9.38
N ASP A 108 16.55 -1.22 8.30
CA ASP A 108 17.96 -0.96 8.01
C ASP A 108 18.14 0.37 7.29
N TRP A 109 19.36 0.88 7.31
CA TRP A 109 19.72 2.16 6.72
C TRP A 109 20.98 2.03 5.88
N VAL A 110 20.88 2.47 4.63
CA VAL A 110 22.02 2.63 3.71
C VAL A 110 21.88 3.97 3.00
N SER A 111 23.01 4.55 2.63
CA SER A 111 23.03 5.80 1.87
C SER A 111 22.48 5.58 0.46
N GLY A 112 21.61 6.49 0.01
CA GLY A 112 21.13 6.48 -1.37
C GLY A 112 22.21 6.95 -2.37
N PRO A 113 21.89 7.00 -3.69
CA PRO A 113 20.57 6.78 -4.27
C PRO A 113 20.12 5.32 -4.25
N TYR A 114 18.81 5.11 -4.37
CA TYR A 114 18.19 3.79 -4.46
C TYR A 114 17.79 3.52 -5.91
N GLU A 115 18.25 2.40 -6.45
CA GLU A 115 18.10 2.03 -7.85
C GLU A 115 16.80 1.27 -8.08
N ALA A 116 16.09 1.61 -9.16
CA ALA A 116 14.88 0.92 -9.59
C ALA A 116 15.19 -0.52 -10.04
N GLN A 117 14.40 -1.46 -9.57
CA GLN A 117 14.49 -2.88 -9.96
C GLN A 117 13.66 -3.17 -11.21
N ALA A 118 13.83 -4.36 -11.80
CA ALA A 118 13.14 -4.73 -13.03
C ALA A 118 11.61 -4.71 -12.85
N GLU A 119 11.14 -5.07 -11.67
CA GLU A 119 9.75 -5.14 -11.23
C GLU A 119 9.08 -3.76 -11.22
N GLN A 120 9.84 -2.68 -11.01
CA GLN A 120 9.33 -1.30 -11.11
C GLN A 120 8.76 -1.03 -12.52
N LYS A 121 9.34 -1.63 -13.55
CA LYS A 121 8.92 -1.47 -14.95
C LYS A 121 7.80 -2.44 -15.36
N ALA A 122 7.40 -3.36 -14.48
CA ALA A 122 6.52 -4.48 -14.81
C ALA A 122 5.02 -4.14 -14.68
N ASN A 123 4.51 -3.26 -15.55
CA ASN A 123 3.09 -2.86 -15.59
C ASN A 123 2.54 -2.43 -14.21
N THR A 124 3.32 -1.61 -13.51
CA THR A 124 2.92 -1.01 -12.23
C THR A 124 2.77 0.50 -12.40
N PRO A 125 2.04 1.18 -11.50
CA PRO A 125 2.06 2.64 -11.43
C PRO A 125 3.47 3.23 -11.29
N PHE A 126 4.43 2.45 -10.77
CA PHE A 126 5.80 2.89 -10.60
C PHE A 126 6.60 2.93 -11.91
N ALA A 127 6.14 2.34 -13.01
CA ALA A 127 6.88 2.28 -14.27
C ALA A 127 7.23 3.66 -14.86
N ALA A 128 6.47 4.70 -14.54
CA ALA A 128 6.71 6.07 -14.99
C ALA A 128 7.65 6.88 -14.05
N LEU A 129 8.08 6.29 -12.93
CA LEU A 129 8.96 6.95 -11.98
C LEU A 129 10.43 6.97 -12.45
N SER A 130 11.21 7.84 -11.80
CA SER A 130 12.65 7.94 -11.98
C SER A 130 13.35 6.59 -11.75
N VAL A 131 14.43 6.33 -12.49
CA VAL A 131 15.28 5.14 -12.29
C VAL A 131 15.99 5.13 -10.94
N THR A 132 16.09 6.28 -10.28
CA THR A 132 16.65 6.41 -8.93
C THR A 132 15.77 7.24 -8.01
N LEU A 133 15.73 6.87 -6.73
CA LEU A 133 15.19 7.71 -5.65
C LEU A 133 16.33 8.28 -4.78
N PRO A 134 16.26 9.56 -4.39
CA PRO A 134 17.30 10.17 -3.57
C PRO A 134 17.21 9.71 -2.10
N GLY A 135 18.35 9.63 -1.40
CA GLY A 135 18.42 9.38 0.05
C GLY A 135 18.91 10.60 0.83
N PRO A 136 18.07 11.63 1.04
CA PRO A 136 18.49 12.84 1.74
C PRO A 136 18.72 12.57 3.23
N GLY A 137 19.98 12.70 3.67
CA GLY A 137 20.36 12.53 5.08
C GLY A 137 19.92 11.17 5.64
N THR A 138 19.17 11.20 6.74
CA THR A 138 18.64 10.00 7.43
C THR A 138 17.14 9.82 7.22
N SER A 139 16.55 10.52 6.25
CA SER A 139 15.09 10.54 6.04
C SER A 139 14.52 9.31 5.34
N VAL A 140 15.37 8.36 4.95
CA VAL A 140 14.95 7.10 4.34
C VAL A 140 15.31 5.93 5.23
N VAL A 141 14.31 5.18 5.67
CA VAL A 141 14.47 3.91 6.38
C VAL A 141 14.00 2.81 5.43
N GLY A 142 14.86 1.83 5.19
CA GLY A 142 14.50 0.65 4.41
C GLY A 142 14.33 -0.59 5.28
N VAL A 143 14.19 -1.72 4.62
CA VAL A 143 14.10 -3.04 5.25
C VAL A 143 15.12 -3.96 4.60
N LYS A 144 15.77 -4.82 5.39
CA LYS A 144 16.68 -5.85 4.86
C LYS A 144 15.91 -6.76 3.92
N LYS A 145 16.43 -6.99 2.70
CA LYS A 145 15.78 -7.86 1.71
C LYS A 145 15.66 -9.28 2.22
N SER A 146 16.64 -9.75 2.97
CA SER A 146 16.62 -11.05 3.67
C SER A 146 15.47 -11.20 4.68
N SER A 147 14.83 -10.11 5.12
CA SER A 147 13.68 -10.13 6.03
C SER A 147 12.33 -9.95 5.34
N LEU A 148 12.31 -9.67 4.03
CA LEU A 148 11.07 -9.57 3.26
C LEU A 148 10.43 -10.96 3.11
N PRO A 149 9.08 -11.04 3.13
CA PRO A 149 8.41 -12.30 2.83
C PRO A 149 8.66 -12.72 1.37
N THR A 150 8.58 -14.02 1.10
CA THR A 150 8.93 -14.61 -0.21
C THR A 150 8.10 -14.09 -1.38
N ASN A 151 6.89 -13.60 -1.11
CA ASN A 151 6.01 -13.01 -2.12
C ASN A 151 6.14 -11.49 -2.25
N ALA A 152 7.06 -10.86 -1.52
CA ALA A 152 7.30 -9.42 -1.63
C ALA A 152 7.92 -9.08 -2.99
N ILE A 153 7.56 -7.90 -3.49
CA ILE A 153 8.09 -7.31 -4.71
C ILE A 153 8.86 -6.06 -4.30
N SER A 154 10.17 -6.05 -4.54
CA SER A 154 11.03 -4.91 -4.24
C SER A 154 11.19 -4.05 -5.48
N TYR A 155 10.95 -2.74 -5.35
CA TYR A 155 10.92 -1.80 -6.47
C TYR A 155 12.14 -0.87 -6.50
N TYR A 156 12.65 -0.48 -5.33
CA TYR A 156 13.85 0.36 -5.20
C TYR A 156 14.75 -0.18 -4.11
N GLU A 157 16.04 -0.34 -4.44
CA GLU A 157 17.03 -0.97 -3.57
C GLU A 157 18.36 -0.24 -3.57
N ALA A 158 19.10 -0.40 -2.47
CA ALA A 158 20.55 -0.19 -2.42
C ALA A 158 21.14 -1.28 -1.53
N GLU A 159 22.24 -1.91 -1.97
CA GLU A 159 22.88 -3.02 -1.23
C GLU A 159 21.88 -4.13 -0.84
N ASP A 160 21.80 -4.51 0.44
CA ASP A 160 20.82 -5.47 0.98
C ASP A 160 19.55 -4.81 1.53
N VAL A 161 19.25 -3.57 1.12
CA VAL A 161 18.11 -2.79 1.65
C VAL A 161 17.12 -2.46 0.54
N SER A 162 15.86 -2.77 0.80
CA SER A 162 14.73 -2.33 -0.01
C SER A 162 14.05 -1.14 0.65
N VAL A 163 13.87 -0.05 -0.10
CA VAL A 163 13.24 1.18 0.40
C VAL A 163 11.85 1.43 -0.16
N VAL A 164 11.48 0.72 -1.23
CA VAL A 164 10.13 0.70 -1.76
C VAL A 164 9.81 -0.74 -2.13
N PHE A 165 8.80 -1.31 -1.47
CA PHE A 165 8.36 -2.67 -1.75
C PHE A 165 6.85 -2.81 -1.60
N GLU A 166 6.33 -3.83 -2.25
CA GLU A 166 4.95 -4.30 -2.10
C GLU A 166 4.93 -5.69 -1.47
N ILE A 167 3.98 -5.94 -0.58
CA ILE A 167 3.62 -7.27 -0.12
C ILE A 167 2.17 -7.52 -0.55
N PRO A 168 1.94 -8.39 -1.56
CA PRO A 168 0.60 -8.80 -1.95
C PRO A 168 -0.12 -9.51 -0.79
N MET A 169 -1.38 -9.20 -0.54
CA MET A 169 -2.16 -9.78 0.55
C MET A 169 -3.62 -10.00 0.16
N GLY A 170 -3.96 -11.23 -0.23
CA GLY A 170 -5.30 -11.54 -0.76
C GLY A 170 -5.54 -10.84 -2.09
N THR A 171 -6.60 -10.04 -2.19
CA THR A 171 -6.86 -9.19 -3.37
C THR A 171 -6.22 -7.82 -3.27
N GLY A 172 -5.85 -7.38 -2.08
CA GLY A 172 -5.16 -6.11 -1.82
C GLY A 172 -3.66 -6.28 -1.66
N ARG A 173 -3.04 -5.21 -1.15
CA ARG A 173 -1.58 -5.10 -1.05
C ARG A 173 -1.15 -4.11 0.03
N ILE A 174 0.08 -4.29 0.48
CA ILE A 174 0.77 -3.36 1.36
C ILE A 174 1.90 -2.75 0.54
N ILE A 175 2.04 -1.43 0.59
CA ILE A 175 3.14 -0.72 -0.08
C ILE A 175 3.90 0.04 1.00
N TYR A 176 5.19 -0.23 1.13
CA TYR A 176 6.07 0.53 2.00
C TYR A 176 6.84 1.56 1.17
N LEU A 177 6.86 2.81 1.64
CA LEU A 177 7.68 3.89 1.07
C LEU A 177 8.60 4.39 2.17
N GLY A 178 9.89 4.09 2.07
CA GLY A 178 10.87 4.30 3.13
C GLY A 178 11.17 5.75 3.51
N TYR A 179 10.56 6.74 2.85
CA TYR A 179 10.78 8.15 3.12
C TYR A 179 9.87 8.71 4.22
N ASP A 180 10.41 9.59 5.06
CA ASP A 180 9.71 10.24 6.18
C ASP A 180 8.91 11.49 5.80
N TYR A 181 9.01 11.95 4.55
CA TYR A 181 8.31 13.13 4.02
C TYR A 181 8.41 14.39 4.89
N THR A 182 9.44 14.54 5.73
CA THR A 182 9.65 15.78 6.49
C THR A 182 9.89 16.95 5.54
N GLU A 183 10.48 16.67 4.38
CA GLU A 183 10.56 17.58 3.24
C GLU A 183 9.86 16.97 2.02
N PRO A 184 9.17 17.75 1.18
CA PRO A 184 8.46 17.23 0.02
C PRO A 184 9.42 17.03 -1.18
N VAL A 185 10.33 16.07 -1.09
CA VAL A 185 11.26 15.75 -2.18
C VAL A 185 10.50 15.13 -3.36
N VAL A 186 10.56 15.80 -4.53
CA VAL A 186 9.70 15.52 -5.70
C VAL A 186 9.66 14.04 -6.13
N PRO A 187 10.79 13.32 -6.29
CA PRO A 187 10.75 11.90 -6.63
C PRO A 187 9.96 11.03 -5.65
N TRP A 188 10.05 11.32 -4.35
CA TRP A 188 9.30 10.62 -3.31
C TRP A 188 7.81 10.99 -3.32
N VAL A 189 7.48 12.26 -3.56
CA VAL A 189 6.09 12.69 -3.76
C VAL A 189 5.46 11.96 -4.94
N HIS A 190 6.17 11.82 -6.07
CA HIS A 190 5.69 11.04 -7.20
C HIS A 190 5.52 9.56 -6.86
N ALA A 191 6.43 8.98 -6.06
CA ALA A 191 6.30 7.61 -5.59
C ALA A 191 5.04 7.42 -4.72
N LEU A 192 4.73 8.36 -3.82
CA LEU A 192 3.49 8.33 -3.05
C LEU A 192 2.25 8.42 -3.94
N VAL A 193 2.22 9.36 -4.90
CA VAL A 193 1.09 9.49 -5.83
C VAL A 193 0.89 8.20 -6.62
N ALA A 194 1.96 7.63 -7.19
CA ALA A 194 1.88 6.38 -7.92
C ALA A 194 1.40 5.21 -7.04
N ALA A 195 1.85 5.15 -5.77
CA ALA A 195 1.40 4.12 -4.83
C ALA A 195 -0.12 4.17 -4.60
N THR A 196 -0.74 5.35 -4.63
CA THR A 196 -2.21 5.49 -4.48
C THR A 196 -3.01 4.97 -5.67
N MET A 197 -2.37 4.78 -6.83
CA MET A 197 -3.02 4.37 -8.08
C MET A 197 -3.02 2.84 -8.30
N PHE A 198 -2.45 2.05 -7.38
CA PHE A 198 -2.36 0.59 -7.55
C PHE A 198 -3.73 -0.12 -7.58
N SER A 199 -4.78 0.48 -7.02
CA SER A 199 -6.15 -0.03 -7.15
C SER A 199 -6.65 0.00 -8.60
N ASP A 200 -6.11 0.92 -9.41
CA ASP A 200 -6.53 1.14 -10.80
C ASP A 200 -5.74 0.25 -11.77
N TYR A 201 -4.61 -0.29 -11.32
CA TYR A 201 -3.75 -1.18 -12.09
C TYR A 201 -4.09 -2.64 -11.78
N ASN A 202 -4.79 -3.30 -12.71
CA ASN A 202 -5.05 -4.73 -12.62
C ASN A 202 -3.81 -5.53 -13.03
N THR A 203 -2.98 -5.91 -12.05
CA THR A 203 -1.77 -6.72 -12.28
C THR A 203 -2.07 -8.17 -12.71
N THR A 204 -3.34 -8.58 -12.76
CA THR A 204 -3.77 -9.95 -13.13
C THR A 204 -4.65 -10.03 -14.38
N ALA A 205 -5.08 -8.91 -14.96
CA ALA A 205 -5.88 -8.92 -16.18
C ALA A 205 -5.06 -8.44 -17.37
N LYS A 206 -5.20 -9.17 -18.49
CA LYS A 206 -4.91 -8.62 -19.81
C LYS A 206 -5.67 -7.27 -19.93
N PRO A 207 -5.01 -6.18 -20.35
CA PRO A 207 -5.61 -4.85 -20.33
C PRO A 207 -6.95 -4.88 -21.08
N PRO A 208 -8.00 -4.20 -20.57
CA PRO A 208 -9.28 -4.18 -21.23
C PRO A 208 -9.12 -3.52 -22.62
N ALA A 209 -9.68 -4.15 -23.65
CA ALA A 209 -9.40 -3.85 -25.06
C ALA A 209 -9.64 -2.38 -25.48
N HIS A 210 -10.42 -1.63 -24.70
CA HIS A 210 -10.67 -0.20 -24.96
C HIS A 210 -9.53 0.73 -24.49
N LEU A 211 -8.68 0.31 -23.54
CA LEU A 211 -7.47 1.05 -23.14
C LEU A 211 -6.27 0.72 -24.04
N ALA A 212 -6.25 -0.44 -24.69
CA ALA A 212 -5.23 -0.78 -25.69
C ALA A 212 -5.35 0.06 -26.98
N ALA A 213 -6.53 0.63 -27.25
CA ALA A 213 -6.78 1.42 -28.46
C ALA A 213 -6.31 2.89 -28.36
N SER A 214 -6.10 3.43 -27.15
CA SER A 214 -5.68 4.84 -26.98
C SER A 214 -4.16 5.03 -27.06
N PHE A 215 -3.37 3.97 -26.90
CA PHE A 215 -1.90 4.03 -27.03
C PHE A 215 -1.38 3.62 -28.41
N ALA A 216 -2.26 3.20 -29.32
CA ALA A 216 -1.92 2.82 -30.70
C ALA A 216 -2.21 3.93 -31.73
N ARG A 217 -2.48 5.17 -31.29
CA ARG A 217 -2.62 6.34 -32.16
C ARG A 217 -1.64 7.43 -31.74
N THR A 218 -0.40 7.26 -32.18
CA THR A 218 0.55 8.34 -32.51
C THR A 218 1.21 7.97 -33.81
#